data_AF-A0A3Q3GZ15-F1
#
_entry.id   AF-A0A3Q3GZ15-F1
#
_cell.length_a   1.000
_cell.length_b   1.000
_cell.length_c   1.000
_cell.angle_alpha   90.00
_cell.angle_beta   90.00
_cell.angle_gamma   90.00
#
_symmetry.space_group_name_H-M   'P 1'
#
loop_
_entity.id
_entity.type
_entity.pdbx_description
1 polymer ?
#
loop_
_entity_poly.entity_id
_entity_poly.type
_entity_poly.pdbx_seq_one_letter_code
_entity_poly.pdbx_strand_id
1 'polypeptide(L)'
;MSAFMNGNFGCGSVGRDHHLSTGRLRVRSPAPAATRPMCPWARHFTPNWSRCFNSGVCIGGPHQTGEMNLCWNEIKRKSHNIRVRLEAFSDNSGKLQLSLQEIIEWLTAKDEELSEQLPIGGDVGAVQHQREFHQAFMEDVKSRGPFIYSVLESAQAFLAQHPFQEPEETLTDGKEVSPSRRILNVSRSVWKQANVASDLWEKLTARCVDRHRHMERTLERLLQIQAAMEELAVALEQAEGVRDAWEPVGDLFIDSLQDHIDATKLFKEELTQVKEGMKHVNDLAHQLAIADVHLSMENARALEHLNSRWKVLQVKFTAGSTLSV
;
A
#
# COMPACT_ATOMS: atom_id res chain seq x y z
N MET A 1 13.14 -5.63 9.72
CA MET A 1 12.48 -4.92 10.83
C MET A 1 11.52 -5.91 11.48
N SER A 2 12.00 -6.63 12.49
CA SER A 2 11.25 -7.71 13.14
C SER A 2 11.06 -7.35 14.60
N ALA A 3 9.82 -7.09 14.99
CA ALA A 3 9.31 -7.23 16.34
C ALA A 3 7.81 -6.88 16.33
N PHE A 4 6.92 -7.86 16.17
CA PHE A 4 5.58 -7.79 16.77
C PHE A 4 5.09 -9.20 17.14
N MET A 5 4.45 -9.25 18.30
CA MET A 5 4.39 -10.36 19.27
C MET A 5 3.50 -11.56 18.92
N ASN A 6 3.85 -12.66 19.59
CA ASN A 6 3.09 -13.90 19.81
C ASN A 6 1.70 -13.69 20.45
N GLY A 7 0.74 -14.54 20.08
CA GLY A 7 -0.52 -14.75 20.79
C GLY A 7 -1.11 -16.13 20.47
N ASN A 8 -1.19 -16.98 21.49
CA ASN A 8 -1.56 -18.40 21.48
C ASN A 8 -3.06 -18.58 21.76
N PHE A 9 -3.78 -19.41 21.02
CA PHE A 9 -5.08 -19.96 21.47
C PHE A 9 -5.30 -21.39 20.95
N GLY A 10 -5.58 -22.28 21.89
CA GLY A 10 -5.82 -23.70 21.66
C GLY A 10 -7.28 -24.11 21.82
N CYS A 11 -7.54 -25.26 21.20
CA CYS A 11 -8.44 -26.35 21.57
C CYS A 11 -9.96 -26.13 21.68
N GLY A 12 -10.72 -26.97 20.97
CA GLY A 12 -12.15 -27.20 21.18
C GLY A 12 -12.68 -28.36 20.34
N SER A 13 -12.55 -29.58 20.86
CA SER A 13 -13.13 -30.82 20.31
C SER A 13 -14.57 -31.05 20.78
N VAL A 14 -15.49 -31.40 19.88
CA VAL A 14 -16.74 -32.17 20.12
C VAL A 14 -17.14 -32.77 18.75
N GLY A 15 -17.47 -34.04 18.49
CA GLY A 15 -17.84 -35.18 19.32
C GLY A 15 -19.32 -35.56 19.15
N ARG A 16 -19.69 -36.34 18.10
CA ARG A 16 -20.61 -37.52 18.17
C ARG A 16 -21.18 -38.01 16.81
N ASP A 17 -20.86 -39.27 16.53
CA ASP A 17 -21.74 -40.44 16.37
C ASP A 17 -22.91 -40.50 15.37
N HIS A 18 -22.70 -41.39 14.40
CA HIS A 18 -23.53 -42.54 13.97
C HIS A 18 -25.03 -42.38 13.73
N HIS A 19 -25.46 -42.66 12.49
CA HIS A 19 -26.56 -43.61 12.25
C HIS A 19 -26.37 -44.36 10.92
N LEU A 20 -26.25 -45.69 11.03
CA LEU A 20 -26.23 -46.66 9.95
C LEU A 20 -27.63 -46.85 9.36
N SER A 21 -27.74 -46.96 8.04
CA SER A 21 -28.91 -47.54 7.38
C SER A 21 -28.48 -48.60 6.37
N THR A 22 -28.97 -49.80 6.63
CA THR A 22 -28.71 -51.08 5.97
C THR A 22 -29.34 -51.15 4.57
N GLY A 23 -28.49 -51.28 3.55
CA GLY A 23 -28.88 -51.58 2.15
C GLY A 23 -28.47 -52.99 1.75
N ARG A 24 -29.48 -53.80 1.39
CA ARG A 24 -29.48 -55.23 1.12
C ARG A 24 -28.51 -55.66 -0.01
N LEU A 25 -27.57 -56.57 0.31
CA LEU A 25 -26.65 -57.23 -0.62
C LEU A 25 -27.39 -58.19 -1.56
N ARG A 26 -27.19 -58.03 -2.88
CA ARG A 26 -27.57 -59.03 -3.89
C ARG A 26 -26.29 -59.72 -4.38
N VAL A 27 -26.14 -60.99 -4.04
CA VAL A 27 -25.04 -61.87 -4.46
C VAL A 27 -25.11 -62.07 -5.98
N ARG A 28 -24.06 -61.66 -6.70
CA ARG A 28 -23.79 -62.08 -8.09
C ARG A 28 -22.61 -63.03 -8.08
N SER A 29 -22.80 -64.23 -8.60
CA SER A 29 -21.78 -65.25 -8.82
C SER A 29 -20.66 -64.76 -9.76
N PRO A 30 -19.42 -65.27 -9.64
CA PRO A 30 -18.27 -64.77 -10.40
C PRO A 30 -18.29 -65.32 -11.85
N ALA A 31 -18.22 -64.41 -12.82
CA ALA A 31 -17.96 -64.74 -14.22
C ALA A 31 -16.46 -65.01 -14.43
N PRO A 32 -16.07 -65.88 -15.39
CA PRO A 32 -14.67 -66.21 -15.65
C PRO A 32 -13.88 -64.97 -16.11
N ALA A 33 -12.61 -64.91 -15.73
CA ALA A 33 -11.70 -63.80 -16.00
C ALA A 33 -11.57 -63.55 -17.51
N ALA A 34 -12.30 -62.56 -18.01
CA ALA A 34 -12.07 -61.99 -19.32
C ALA A 34 -10.69 -61.33 -19.33
N THR A 35 -9.82 -61.82 -20.20
CA THR A 35 -8.51 -61.26 -20.54
C THR A 35 -8.68 -59.76 -20.81
N ARG A 36 -8.26 -58.92 -19.85
CA ARG A 36 -8.24 -57.46 -20.07
C ARG A 36 -7.26 -57.15 -21.20
N PRO A 37 -7.67 -56.41 -22.25
CA PRO A 37 -6.72 -55.99 -23.28
C PRO A 37 -5.66 -55.09 -22.66
N MET A 38 -4.42 -55.32 -23.06
CA MET A 38 -3.23 -54.62 -22.59
C MET A 38 -3.33 -53.11 -22.89
N CYS A 39 -2.95 -52.25 -21.93
CA CYS A 39 -3.00 -50.80 -22.09
C CYS A 39 -2.04 -50.31 -23.21
N PRO A 40 -2.40 -49.28 -24.01
CA PRO A 40 -1.64 -48.83 -25.17
C PRO A 40 -0.18 -48.42 -24.89
N TRP A 41 0.16 -48.03 -23.65
CA TRP A 41 1.51 -47.64 -23.26
C TRP A 41 2.52 -48.81 -23.22
N ALA A 42 2.03 -50.06 -23.16
CA ALA A 42 2.89 -51.24 -23.12
C ALA A 42 3.65 -51.51 -24.43
N ARG A 43 3.30 -50.84 -25.54
CA ARG A 43 3.97 -51.01 -26.84
C ARG A 43 5.32 -50.29 -26.96
N HIS A 44 5.58 -49.29 -26.13
CA HIS A 44 6.75 -48.41 -26.29
C HIS A 44 7.94 -48.77 -25.39
N PHE A 45 7.84 -49.77 -24.51
CA PHE A 45 8.84 -49.98 -23.44
C PHE A 45 9.54 -51.33 -23.36
N THR A 46 9.38 -52.26 -24.31
CA THR A 46 10.12 -53.54 -24.23
C THR A 46 10.50 -54.12 -25.60
N PRO A 47 11.80 -54.34 -25.89
CA PRO A 47 12.24 -55.13 -27.05
C PRO A 47 12.02 -56.64 -26.86
N ASN A 48 11.74 -57.11 -25.64
CA ASN A 48 11.88 -58.53 -25.30
C ASN A 48 10.57 -59.31 -25.11
N TRP A 49 9.40 -58.64 -25.14
CA TRP A 49 8.11 -59.36 -25.00
C TRP A 49 7.75 -60.14 -26.27
N SER A 50 8.20 -59.69 -27.44
CA SER A 50 7.93 -60.33 -28.74
C SER A 50 8.61 -61.70 -28.90
N ARG A 51 9.69 -61.98 -28.16
CA ARG A 51 10.40 -63.27 -28.21
C ARG A 51 9.66 -64.39 -27.48
N CYS A 52 8.85 -64.07 -26.47
CA CYS A 52 8.14 -65.09 -25.69
C CYS A 52 6.90 -65.64 -26.40
N PHE A 53 6.37 -64.96 -27.42
CA PHE A 53 5.15 -65.40 -28.10
C PHE A 53 5.41 -66.32 -29.30
N ASN A 54 6.64 -66.37 -29.85
CA ASN A 54 6.92 -67.08 -31.10
C ASN A 54 7.81 -68.33 -30.95
N SER A 55 8.22 -68.67 -29.73
CA SER A 55 8.95 -69.92 -29.45
C SER A 55 8.25 -70.60 -28.29
N GLY A 56 7.48 -71.66 -28.58
CA GLY A 56 6.71 -72.45 -27.62
C GLY A 56 7.57 -73.27 -26.65
N VAL A 57 8.47 -72.62 -25.92
CA VAL A 57 9.26 -73.21 -24.82
C VAL A 57 9.47 -72.12 -23.75
N CYS A 58 8.52 -71.98 -22.83
CA CYS A 58 8.75 -71.27 -21.59
C CYS A 58 9.44 -72.22 -20.59
N ILE A 59 10.77 -72.34 -20.66
CA ILE A 59 11.54 -72.78 -19.49
C ILE A 59 11.90 -71.51 -18.70
N GLY A 60 10.94 -71.04 -17.90
CA GLY A 60 11.13 -69.95 -16.94
C GLY A 60 10.72 -70.44 -15.57
N GLY A 61 11.71 -70.69 -14.70
CA GLY A 61 11.44 -71.05 -13.30
C GLY A 61 10.77 -69.91 -12.52
N PRO A 62 10.14 -70.20 -11.37
CA PRO A 62 9.38 -69.24 -10.55
C PRO A 62 10.18 -68.00 -10.08
N HIS A 63 11.51 -68.03 -10.18
CA HIS A 63 12.39 -66.91 -9.88
C HIS A 63 12.24 -65.72 -10.86
N GLN A 64 12.02 -65.98 -12.16
CA GLN A 64 11.98 -64.92 -13.18
C GLN A 64 10.70 -64.08 -13.12
N THR A 65 9.58 -64.71 -12.71
CA THR A 65 8.31 -64.03 -12.44
C THR A 65 8.36 -63.20 -11.14
N GLY A 66 9.14 -63.64 -10.14
CA GLY A 66 9.32 -62.92 -8.89
C GLY A 66 10.04 -61.58 -9.07
N GLU A 67 11.16 -61.58 -9.80
CA GLU A 67 11.90 -60.35 -10.13
C GLU A 67 11.08 -59.37 -10.97
N MET A 68 10.30 -59.88 -11.93
CA MET A 68 9.36 -59.07 -12.72
C MET A 68 8.29 -58.42 -11.83
N ASN A 69 7.75 -59.16 -10.85
CA ASN A 69 6.78 -58.63 -9.90
C ASN A 69 7.37 -57.57 -8.97
N LEU A 70 8.63 -57.73 -8.54
CA LEU A 70 9.34 -56.72 -7.75
C LEU A 70 9.60 -55.45 -8.56
N CYS A 71 10.07 -55.57 -9.80
CA CYS A 71 10.25 -54.44 -10.72
C CYS A 71 8.92 -53.69 -10.95
N TRP A 72 7.84 -54.45 -11.17
CA TRP A 72 6.51 -53.88 -11.35
C TRP A 72 6.00 -53.13 -10.11
N ASN A 73 6.21 -53.68 -8.91
CA ASN A 73 5.83 -53.01 -7.66
C ASN A 73 6.67 -51.75 -7.41
N GLU A 74 7.96 -51.77 -7.75
CA GLU A 74 8.83 -50.61 -7.67
C GLU A 74 8.41 -49.49 -8.64
N ILE A 75 8.03 -49.84 -9.87
CA ILE A 75 7.48 -48.89 -10.84
C ILE A 75 6.17 -48.27 -10.33
N LYS A 76 5.26 -49.08 -9.78
CA LYS A 76 4.01 -48.55 -9.17
C LYS A 76 4.31 -47.58 -8.03
N ARG A 77 5.25 -47.96 -7.14
CA ARG A 77 5.66 -47.12 -6.01
C ARG A 77 6.24 -45.79 -6.47
N LYS A 78 7.15 -45.81 -7.46
CA LYS A 78 7.73 -44.60 -8.06
C LYS A 78 6.68 -43.74 -8.75
N SER A 79 5.79 -44.36 -9.54
CA SER A 79 4.70 -43.65 -10.23
C SER A 79 3.75 -42.98 -9.24
N HIS A 80 3.37 -43.68 -8.17
CA HIS A 80 2.55 -43.12 -7.10
C HIS A 80 3.25 -41.93 -6.41
N ASN A 81 4.53 -42.06 -6.08
CA ASN A 81 5.29 -40.97 -5.47
C ASN A 81 5.40 -39.74 -6.37
N ILE A 82 5.66 -39.92 -7.67
CA ILE A 82 5.68 -38.82 -8.64
C ILE A 82 4.32 -38.12 -8.70
N ARG A 83 3.22 -38.89 -8.75
CA ARG A 83 1.86 -38.32 -8.79
C ARG A 83 1.58 -37.48 -7.54
N VAL A 84 1.82 -38.02 -6.35
CA VAL A 84 1.59 -37.31 -5.08
C VAL A 84 2.41 -36.02 -5.01
N ARG A 85 3.66 -36.04 -5.47
CA ARG A 85 4.51 -34.84 -5.52
C ARG A 85 4.00 -33.79 -6.50
N LEU A 86 3.49 -34.20 -7.66
CA LEU A 86 2.94 -33.28 -8.66
C LEU A 86 1.60 -32.69 -8.20
N GLU A 87 0.75 -33.48 -7.54
CA GLU A 87 -0.49 -33.01 -6.92
C GLU A 87 -0.18 -31.98 -5.82
N ALA A 88 0.74 -32.31 -4.90
CA ALA A 88 1.17 -31.39 -3.85
C ALA A 88 1.78 -30.09 -4.41
N PHE A 89 2.59 -30.18 -5.47
CA PHE A 89 3.12 -29.00 -6.17
C PHE A 89 1.99 -28.12 -6.71
N SER A 90 1.05 -28.72 -7.46
CA SER A 90 -0.07 -28.01 -8.08
C SER A 90 -0.95 -27.31 -7.05
N ASP A 91 -1.27 -28.00 -5.95
CA ASP A 91 -2.10 -27.45 -4.89
C ASP A 91 -1.40 -26.30 -4.16
N ASN A 92 -0.12 -26.48 -3.82
CA ASN A 92 0.65 -25.46 -3.11
C ASN A 92 0.88 -24.22 -3.98
N SER A 93 1.28 -24.41 -5.23
CA SER A 93 1.49 -23.29 -6.14
C SER A 93 0.20 -22.56 -6.48
N GLY A 94 -0.91 -23.29 -6.65
CA GLY A 94 -2.22 -22.69 -6.90
C GLY A 94 -2.68 -21.81 -5.75
N LYS A 95 -2.57 -22.29 -4.50
CA LYS A 95 -2.89 -21.48 -3.31
C LYS A 95 -2.02 -20.24 -3.20
N LEU A 96 -0.71 -20.38 -3.41
CA LEU A 96 0.22 -19.26 -3.37
C LEU A 96 -0.10 -18.20 -4.44
N GLN A 97 -0.38 -18.61 -5.67
CA GLN A 97 -0.76 -17.69 -6.75
C GLN A 97 -2.07 -16.95 -6.44
N LEU A 98 -3.04 -17.61 -5.82
CA LEU A 98 -4.28 -16.96 -5.37
C LEU A 98 -4.02 -15.94 -4.26
N SER A 99 -3.20 -16.27 -3.26
CA SER A 99 -2.83 -15.32 -2.20
C SER A 99 -2.02 -14.14 -2.73
N LEU A 100 -1.13 -14.37 -3.69
CA LEU A 100 -0.38 -13.30 -4.37
C LEU A 100 -1.32 -12.38 -5.17
N GLN A 101 -2.31 -12.95 -5.84
CA GLN A 101 -3.32 -12.16 -6.57
C GLN A 101 -4.17 -11.33 -5.60
N GLU A 102 -4.62 -11.92 -4.48
CA GLU A 102 -5.40 -11.24 -3.44
C GLU A 102 -4.66 -10.02 -2.87
N ILE A 103 -3.36 -10.16 -2.57
CA ILE A 103 -2.58 -9.02 -2.06
C ILE A 103 -2.40 -7.94 -3.13
N ILE A 104 -2.19 -8.31 -4.41
CA ILE A 104 -2.06 -7.33 -5.51
C ILE A 104 -3.35 -6.53 -5.66
N GLU A 105 -4.50 -7.20 -5.74
CA GLU A 105 -5.81 -6.55 -5.87
C GLU A 105 -6.09 -5.61 -4.70
N TRP A 106 -5.81 -6.07 -3.47
CA TRP A 106 -5.99 -5.25 -2.28
C TRP A 106 -5.05 -4.03 -2.27
N LEU A 107 -3.78 -4.22 -2.65
CA LEU A 107 -2.80 -3.13 -2.72
C LEU A 107 -3.19 -2.08 -3.75
N THR A 108 -3.64 -2.51 -4.94
CA THR A 108 -4.14 -1.61 -5.98
C THR A 108 -5.37 -0.84 -5.51
N ALA A 109 -6.36 -1.51 -4.91
CA ALA A 109 -7.54 -0.85 -4.38
C ALA A 109 -7.20 0.18 -3.28
N LYS A 110 -6.25 -0.14 -2.40
CA LYS A 110 -5.79 0.80 -1.36
C LYS A 110 -5.02 1.99 -1.92
N ASP A 111 -4.25 1.79 -2.98
CA ASP A 111 -3.54 2.86 -3.66
C ASP A 111 -4.50 3.83 -4.38
N GLU A 112 -5.59 3.29 -4.94
CA GLU A 112 -6.70 4.07 -5.49
C GLU A 112 -7.44 4.85 -4.39
N GLU A 113 -7.84 4.19 -3.30
CA GLU A 113 -8.47 4.82 -2.13
C GLU A 113 -7.62 5.97 -1.57
N LEU A 114 -6.29 5.78 -1.48
CA LEU A 114 -5.36 6.81 -1.03
C LEU A 114 -5.32 8.02 -1.98
N SER A 115 -5.53 7.79 -3.27
CA SER A 115 -5.53 8.83 -4.31
C SER A 115 -6.82 9.66 -4.28
N GLU A 116 -7.96 9.03 -3.98
CA GLU A 116 -9.26 9.69 -3.85
C GLU A 116 -9.34 10.67 -2.69
N GLN A 117 -8.54 10.48 -1.64
CA GLN A 117 -8.55 11.38 -0.49
C GLN A 117 -7.91 12.77 -0.76
N LEU A 118 -7.41 13.07 -1.97
CA LEU A 118 -6.87 14.39 -2.34
C LEU A 118 -7.98 15.34 -2.82
N PRO A 119 -7.86 16.68 -2.65
CA PRO A 119 -6.75 17.45 -2.07
C PRO A 119 -6.87 17.68 -0.54
N ILE A 120 -5.78 18.17 0.07
CA ILE A 120 -5.77 18.59 1.49
C ILE A 120 -6.54 19.91 1.64
N GLY A 121 -7.32 20.02 2.72
CA GLY A 121 -8.12 21.21 3.04
C GLY A 121 -7.29 22.47 3.36
N GLY A 122 -7.94 23.64 3.23
CA GLY A 122 -7.32 24.96 3.40
C GLY A 122 -7.51 25.61 4.78
N ASP A 123 -8.08 24.88 5.74
CA ASP A 123 -8.32 25.31 7.11
C ASP A 123 -7.98 24.19 8.10
N VAL A 124 -7.72 24.59 9.34
CA VAL A 124 -7.28 23.69 10.41
C VAL A 124 -8.29 22.58 10.67
N GLY A 125 -9.60 22.88 10.64
CA GLY A 125 -10.65 21.90 10.91
C GLY A 125 -10.70 20.81 9.84
N ALA A 126 -10.67 21.20 8.57
CA ALA A 126 -10.66 20.26 7.45
C ALA A 126 -9.42 19.35 7.49
N VAL A 127 -8.22 19.90 7.70
CA VAL A 127 -6.99 19.10 7.77
C VAL A 127 -6.99 18.18 8.98
N GLN A 128 -7.49 18.62 10.14
CA GLN A 128 -7.60 17.79 11.33
C GLN A 128 -8.51 16.57 11.09
N HIS A 129 -9.67 16.79 10.45
CA HIS A 129 -10.58 15.70 10.10
C HIS A 129 -9.95 14.72 9.09
N GLN A 130 -9.26 15.25 8.06
CA GLN A 130 -8.54 14.41 7.09
C GLN A 130 -7.42 13.59 7.75
N ARG A 131 -6.73 14.14 8.76
CA ARG A 131 -5.69 13.42 9.54
C ARG A 131 -6.27 12.24 10.29
N GLU A 132 -7.41 12.40 10.95
CA GLU A 132 -8.08 11.32 11.68
C GLU A 132 -8.47 10.17 10.75
N PHE A 133 -9.04 10.51 9.59
CA PHE A 133 -9.38 9.51 8.57
C PHE A 133 -8.13 8.79 8.04
N HIS A 134 -7.07 9.54 7.71
CA HIS A 134 -5.82 8.96 7.24
C HIS A 134 -5.13 8.10 8.29
N GLN A 135 -5.24 8.44 9.58
CA GLN A 135 -4.71 7.63 10.66
C GLN A 135 -5.41 6.27 10.72
N ALA A 136 -6.74 6.24 10.59
CA ALA A 136 -7.49 4.99 10.51
C ALA A 136 -7.09 4.16 9.27
N PHE A 137 -6.93 4.81 8.11
CA PHE A 137 -6.43 4.17 6.89
C PHE A 137 -5.04 3.55 7.08
N MET A 138 -4.10 4.27 7.71
CA MET A 138 -2.76 3.76 7.98
C MET A 138 -2.76 2.55 8.91
N GLU A 139 -3.63 2.52 9.93
CA GLU A 139 -3.76 1.35 10.80
C GLU A 139 -4.37 0.15 10.07
N ASP A 140 -5.34 0.35 9.17
CA ASP A 140 -5.84 -0.72 8.29
C ASP A 140 -4.72 -1.30 7.41
N VAL A 141 -3.95 -0.43 6.75
CA VAL A 141 -2.82 -0.84 5.92
C VAL A 141 -1.79 -1.62 6.72
N LYS A 142 -1.42 -1.12 7.89
CA LYS A 142 -0.47 -1.75 8.82
C LYS A 142 -0.97 -3.10 9.33
N SER A 143 -2.27 -3.25 9.59
CA SER A 143 -2.86 -4.50 10.06
C SER A 143 -2.75 -5.63 9.02
N ARG A 144 -2.73 -5.29 7.73
CA ARG A 144 -2.57 -6.25 6.62
C ARG A 144 -1.12 -6.68 6.41
N GLY A 145 -0.15 -5.91 6.88
CA GLY A 145 1.28 -6.14 6.72
C GLY A 145 1.74 -7.57 7.03
N PRO A 146 1.42 -8.17 8.19
CA PRO A 146 1.82 -9.53 8.53
C PRO A 146 1.39 -10.59 7.50
N PHE A 147 0.18 -10.45 6.96
CA PHE A 147 -0.31 -11.34 5.91
C PHE A 147 0.50 -11.18 4.62
N ILE A 148 0.72 -9.94 4.17
CA ILE A 148 1.53 -9.63 2.98
C ILE A 148 2.94 -10.22 3.11
N TYR A 149 3.61 -9.99 4.24
CA TYR A 149 4.94 -10.56 4.49
C TYR A 149 4.94 -12.09 4.46
N SER A 150 3.93 -12.74 5.05
CA SER A 150 3.83 -14.21 5.05
C SER A 150 3.66 -14.80 3.64
N VAL A 151 2.90 -14.12 2.76
CA VAL A 151 2.69 -14.55 1.37
C VAL A 151 3.96 -14.35 0.55
N LEU A 152 4.67 -13.22 0.73
CA LEU A 152 5.94 -12.95 0.07
C LEU A 152 7.05 -13.93 0.53
N GLU A 153 7.10 -14.27 1.82
CA GLU A 153 8.02 -15.29 2.36
C GLU A 153 7.69 -16.67 1.78
N SER A 154 6.41 -17.03 1.67
CA SER A 154 5.96 -18.27 1.03
C SER A 154 6.37 -18.31 -0.45
N ALA A 155 6.29 -17.18 -1.16
CA ALA A 155 6.77 -17.06 -2.54
C ALA A 155 8.28 -17.25 -2.65
N GLN A 156 9.04 -16.64 -1.74
CA GLN A 156 10.49 -16.82 -1.68
C GLN A 156 10.87 -18.29 -1.41
N ALA A 157 10.21 -18.94 -0.46
CA ALA A 157 10.43 -20.35 -0.14
C ALA A 157 10.07 -21.27 -1.32
N PHE A 158 9.00 -20.96 -2.06
CA PHE A 158 8.62 -21.68 -3.28
C PHE A 158 9.68 -21.54 -4.38
N LEU A 159 10.17 -20.32 -4.61
CA LEU A 159 11.19 -20.04 -5.63
C LEU A 159 12.56 -20.62 -5.28
N ALA A 160 12.90 -20.73 -3.99
CA ALA A 160 14.13 -21.40 -3.54
C ALA A 160 14.11 -22.90 -3.84
N GLN A 161 12.93 -23.55 -3.73
CA GLN A 161 12.74 -24.97 -4.06
C GLN A 161 12.66 -25.22 -5.58
N HIS A 162 12.28 -24.20 -6.34
CA HIS A 162 12.13 -24.26 -7.79
C HIS A 162 12.85 -23.07 -8.45
N PRO A 163 14.19 -23.09 -8.48
CA PRO A 163 14.98 -21.97 -8.96
C PRO A 163 14.57 -21.60 -10.39
N PHE A 164 14.15 -20.35 -10.54
CA PHE A 164 13.92 -19.72 -11.83
C PHE A 164 15.03 -18.70 -12.04
N GLN A 165 15.81 -18.86 -13.12
CA GLN A 165 16.65 -17.81 -13.66
C GLN A 165 15.88 -17.11 -14.79
N GLU A 166 15.97 -15.79 -14.81
CA GLU A 166 15.43 -14.96 -15.88
C GLU A 166 15.94 -15.47 -17.24
N PRO A 167 15.07 -15.88 -18.16
CA PRO A 167 15.53 -16.45 -19.42
C PRO A 167 15.82 -15.33 -20.42
N GLU A 168 17.02 -15.35 -20.98
CA GLU A 168 17.28 -14.83 -22.32
C GLU A 168 16.23 -15.42 -23.28
N GLU A 169 15.51 -14.56 -23.97
CA GLU A 169 14.38 -14.90 -24.83
C GLU A 169 14.83 -15.75 -26.03
N THR A 170 14.81 -17.07 -25.89
CA THR A 170 14.74 -17.99 -27.03
C THR A 170 13.80 -19.13 -26.69
N LEU A 171 12.54 -19.08 -27.17
CA LEU A 171 11.68 -20.25 -27.15
C LEU A 171 10.98 -20.45 -28.49
N THR A 172 11.33 -21.58 -29.10
CA THR A 172 10.61 -22.23 -30.19
C THR A 172 9.35 -22.95 -29.67
N ASP A 173 8.40 -23.01 -30.59
CA ASP A 173 7.00 -23.40 -30.46
C ASP A 173 6.77 -24.92 -30.32
N GLY A 174 5.65 -25.28 -29.70
CA GLY A 174 4.86 -26.47 -30.02
C GLY A 174 5.36 -27.85 -29.57
N LYS A 175 4.92 -28.29 -28.37
CA LYS A 175 4.38 -29.65 -28.07
C LYS A 175 4.19 -29.80 -26.56
N GLU A 176 3.13 -30.53 -26.17
CA GLU A 176 2.69 -30.86 -24.81
C GLU A 176 3.57 -30.37 -23.65
N VAL A 177 3.03 -29.47 -22.83
CA VAL A 177 3.76 -28.88 -21.69
C VAL A 177 4.15 -29.98 -20.70
N SER A 178 5.39 -30.46 -20.82
CA SER A 178 5.99 -31.42 -19.92
C SER A 178 5.84 -30.93 -18.47
N PRO A 179 5.75 -31.84 -17.47
CA PRO A 179 5.64 -31.45 -16.07
C PRO A 179 6.72 -30.42 -15.64
N SER A 180 7.94 -30.55 -16.16
CA SER A 180 9.02 -29.57 -15.94
C SER A 180 8.71 -28.18 -16.49
N ARG A 181 8.12 -28.09 -17.69
CA ARG A 181 7.74 -26.80 -18.30
C ARG A 181 6.57 -26.16 -17.56
N ARG A 182 5.66 -26.95 -16.98
CA ARG A 182 4.61 -26.44 -16.08
C ARG A 182 5.19 -25.82 -14.82
N ILE A 183 6.12 -26.51 -14.17
CA ILE A 183 6.80 -26.01 -12.97
C ILE A 183 7.51 -24.68 -13.26
N LEU A 184 8.27 -24.60 -14.36
CA LEU A 184 8.96 -23.37 -14.76
C LEU A 184 8.00 -22.19 -15.02
N ASN A 185 6.88 -22.42 -15.70
CA ASN A 185 5.88 -21.37 -15.96
C ASN A 185 5.27 -20.84 -14.66
N VAL A 186 4.98 -21.74 -13.72
CA VAL A 186 4.45 -21.38 -12.39
C VAL A 186 5.49 -20.61 -11.59
N SER A 187 6.75 -21.06 -11.55
CA SER A 187 7.84 -20.31 -10.89
C SER A 187 8.00 -18.90 -11.46
N ARG A 188 7.96 -18.74 -12.79
CA ARG A 188 7.98 -17.40 -13.41
C ARG A 188 6.80 -16.54 -12.97
N SER A 189 5.59 -17.11 -12.96
CA SER A 189 4.38 -16.39 -12.55
C SER A 189 4.46 -15.94 -11.09
N VAL A 190 4.87 -16.84 -10.19
CA VAL A 190 5.05 -16.55 -8.76
C VAL A 190 6.09 -15.46 -8.55
N TRP A 191 7.23 -15.53 -9.25
CA TRP A 191 8.25 -14.49 -9.20
C TRP A 191 7.73 -13.13 -9.65
N LYS A 192 7.02 -13.08 -10.79
CA LYS A 192 6.45 -11.83 -11.30
C LYS A 192 5.44 -11.23 -10.33
N GLN A 193 4.51 -12.04 -9.83
CA GLN A 193 3.48 -11.57 -8.89
C GLN A 193 4.10 -11.11 -7.57
N ALA A 194 5.06 -11.85 -7.01
CA ALA A 194 5.75 -11.47 -5.78
C ALA A 194 6.48 -10.13 -5.92
N ASN A 195 7.16 -9.90 -7.05
CA ASN A 195 7.81 -8.61 -7.32
C ASN A 195 6.82 -7.46 -7.43
N VAL A 196 5.71 -7.65 -8.15
CA VAL A 196 4.66 -6.63 -8.27
C VAL A 196 4.06 -6.32 -6.90
N ALA A 197 3.73 -7.35 -6.11
CA ALA A 197 3.19 -7.16 -4.77
C ALA A 197 4.17 -6.45 -3.83
N SER A 198 5.46 -6.79 -3.89
CA SER A 198 6.50 -6.13 -3.10
C SER A 198 6.63 -4.65 -3.45
N ASP A 199 6.70 -4.33 -4.74
CA ASP A 199 6.79 -2.95 -5.24
C ASP A 199 5.56 -2.12 -4.88
N LEU A 200 4.35 -2.69 -5.02
CA LEU A 200 3.11 -2.04 -4.62
C LEU A 200 3.06 -1.78 -3.11
N TRP A 201 3.48 -2.75 -2.28
CA TRP A 201 3.52 -2.58 -0.83
C TRP A 201 4.49 -1.49 -0.40
N GLU A 202 5.70 -1.46 -0.95
CA GLU A 202 6.69 -0.40 -0.68
C GLU A 202 6.17 0.98 -1.11
N LYS A 203 5.59 1.09 -2.30
CA LYS A 203 5.01 2.34 -2.80
C LYS A 203 3.85 2.81 -1.94
N LEU A 204 2.89 1.94 -1.62
CA LEU A 204 1.73 2.31 -0.80
C LEU A 204 2.16 2.78 0.58
N THR A 205 3.06 2.05 1.24
CA THR A 205 3.55 2.42 2.58
C THR A 205 4.34 3.72 2.57
N ALA A 206 5.19 3.95 1.55
CA ALA A 206 5.87 5.23 1.37
C ALA A 206 4.88 6.39 1.17
N ARG A 207 3.91 6.22 0.26
CA ARG A 207 2.86 7.23 0.02
C ARG A 207 2.04 7.54 1.27
N CYS A 208 1.74 6.54 2.09
CA CYS A 208 1.04 6.74 3.37
C CYS A 208 1.81 7.68 4.31
N VAL A 209 3.12 7.44 4.44
CA VAL A 209 4.01 8.24 5.29
C VAL A 209 4.18 9.65 4.73
N ASP A 210 4.39 9.79 3.42
CA ASP A 210 4.56 11.08 2.77
C ASP A 210 3.31 11.95 2.91
N ARG A 211 2.13 11.35 2.69
CA ARG A 211 0.84 12.02 2.87
C ARG A 211 0.63 12.44 4.33
N HIS A 212 0.92 11.56 5.30
CA HIS A 212 0.86 11.91 6.71
C HIS A 212 1.74 13.11 7.04
N ARG A 213 3.02 13.07 6.63
CA ARG A 213 3.97 14.18 6.81
C ARG A 213 3.54 15.47 6.10
N HIS A 214 2.87 15.36 4.95
CA HIS A 214 2.32 16.53 4.27
C HIS A 214 1.19 17.15 5.08
N MET A 215 0.24 16.36 5.60
CA MET A 215 -0.83 16.87 6.47
C MET A 215 -0.30 17.51 7.76
N GLU A 216 0.70 16.91 8.43
CA GLU A 216 1.30 17.51 9.63
C GLU A 216 1.90 18.91 9.34
N ARG A 217 2.68 19.02 8.26
CA ARG A 217 3.30 20.29 7.85
C ARG A 217 2.25 21.32 7.44
N THR A 218 1.20 20.89 6.73
CA THR A 218 0.10 21.78 6.34
C THR A 218 -0.65 22.30 7.56
N LEU A 219 -0.94 21.42 8.53
CA LEU A 219 -1.62 21.80 9.76
C LEU A 219 -0.79 22.80 10.58
N GLU A 220 0.50 22.51 10.77
CA GLU A 220 1.43 23.42 11.45
C GLU A 220 1.44 24.79 10.77
N ARG A 221 1.50 24.81 9.44
CA ARG A 221 1.51 26.07 8.67
C ARG A 221 0.21 26.84 8.79
N LEU A 222 -0.94 26.15 8.73
CA LEU A 222 -2.25 26.78 8.90
C LEU A 222 -2.40 27.40 10.30
N LEU A 223 -1.91 26.72 11.35
CA LEU A 223 -1.88 27.26 12.71
C LEU A 223 -0.97 28.48 12.82
N GLN A 224 0.22 28.45 12.19
CA GLN A 224 1.11 29.62 12.12
C GLN A 224 0.44 30.81 11.43
N ILE A 225 -0.27 30.58 10.32
CA ILE A 225 -1.01 31.62 9.61
C ILE A 225 -2.12 32.20 10.50
N GLN A 226 -2.91 31.36 11.17
CA GLN A 226 -3.96 31.82 12.05
C GLN A 226 -3.41 32.69 13.19
N ALA A 227 -2.37 32.22 13.88
CA ALA A 227 -1.72 32.98 14.95
C ALA A 227 -1.15 34.31 14.45
N ALA A 228 -0.41 34.28 13.33
CA ALA A 228 0.19 35.50 12.78
C ALA A 228 -0.86 36.49 12.23
N MET A 229 -2.00 36.00 11.73
CA MET A 229 -3.14 36.84 11.34
C MET A 229 -3.81 37.48 12.56
N GLU A 230 -3.96 36.75 13.66
CA GLU A 230 -4.52 37.28 14.91
C GLU A 230 -3.61 38.35 15.53
N GLU A 231 -2.31 38.07 15.64
CA GLU A 231 -1.31 39.04 16.09
C GLU A 231 -1.31 40.30 15.22
N LEU A 232 -1.36 40.14 13.88
CA LEU A 232 -1.41 41.25 12.95
C LEU A 232 -2.72 42.04 13.05
N ALA A 233 -3.85 41.38 13.30
CA ALA A 233 -5.14 42.04 13.48
C ALA A 233 -5.13 42.97 14.69
N VAL A 234 -4.58 42.50 15.82
CA VAL A 234 -4.42 43.28 17.05
C VAL A 234 -3.45 44.44 16.83
N ALA A 235 -2.31 44.20 16.19
CA ALA A 235 -1.33 45.25 15.91
C ALA A 235 -1.91 46.34 14.98
N LEU A 236 -2.68 45.95 13.96
CA LEU A 236 -3.37 46.89 13.08
C LEU A 236 -4.44 47.71 13.83
N GLU A 237 -5.23 47.08 14.71
CA GLU A 237 -6.23 47.79 15.52
C GLU A 237 -5.59 48.82 16.45
N GLN A 238 -4.49 48.46 17.11
CA GLN A 238 -3.72 49.39 17.93
C GLN A 238 -3.14 50.54 17.10
N ALA A 239 -2.54 50.23 15.95
CA ALA A 239 -1.91 51.24 15.11
C ALA A 239 -2.94 52.20 14.47
N GLU A 240 -4.10 51.68 14.09
CA GLU A 240 -5.24 52.49 13.64
C GLU A 240 -5.74 53.39 14.77
N GLY A 241 -5.86 52.88 16.01
CA GLY A 241 -6.26 53.66 17.17
C GLY A 241 -5.29 54.79 17.51
N VAL A 242 -3.97 54.53 17.48
CA VAL A 242 -2.94 55.56 17.69
C VAL A 242 -3.05 56.65 16.63
N ARG A 243 -3.22 56.28 15.36
CA ARG A 243 -3.35 57.24 14.26
C ARG A 243 -4.66 58.04 14.37
N ASP A 244 -5.79 57.40 14.64
CA ASP A 244 -7.07 58.08 14.70
C ASP A 244 -7.17 59.06 15.90
N ALA A 245 -6.30 58.90 16.92
CA ALA A 245 -6.18 59.83 18.05
C ALA A 245 -5.34 61.10 17.76
N TRP A 246 -4.68 61.22 16.60
CA TRP A 246 -3.85 62.40 16.31
C TRP A 246 -4.68 63.60 15.88
N GLU A 247 -4.45 64.73 16.55
CA GLU A 247 -5.01 66.02 16.16
C GLU A 247 -4.23 66.62 14.98
N PRO A 248 -4.88 67.46 14.14
CA PRO A 248 -4.18 68.24 13.15
C PRO A 248 -3.08 69.11 13.79
N VAL A 249 -1.91 69.22 13.16
CA VAL A 249 -0.78 69.99 13.72
C VAL A 249 -1.16 71.45 14.03
N GLY A 250 -2.11 72.03 13.28
CA GLY A 250 -2.60 73.39 13.51
C GLY A 250 -3.40 73.57 14.80
N ASP A 251 -3.89 72.50 15.40
CA ASP A 251 -4.69 72.51 16.64
C ASP A 251 -3.83 72.23 17.88
N LEU A 252 -2.55 71.86 17.69
CA LEU A 252 -1.62 71.55 18.77
C LEU A 252 -1.05 72.82 19.43
N PHE A 253 -0.94 72.78 20.75
CA PHE A 253 -0.16 73.78 21.49
C PHE A 253 1.35 73.62 21.19
N ILE A 254 2.05 74.74 21.09
CA ILE A 254 3.50 74.78 20.80
C ILE A 254 4.30 73.91 21.78
N ASP A 255 3.92 73.94 23.05
CA ASP A 255 4.60 73.18 24.12
C ASP A 255 4.41 71.66 23.99
N SER A 256 3.40 71.19 23.26
CA SER A 256 3.09 69.75 23.03
C SER A 256 3.68 69.22 21.72
N LEU A 257 4.22 70.08 20.85
CA LEU A 257 4.76 69.68 19.54
C LEU A 257 5.89 68.65 19.66
N GLN A 258 6.77 68.79 20.67
CA GLN A 258 7.89 67.86 20.85
C GLN A 258 7.39 66.45 21.21
N ASP A 259 6.41 66.35 22.11
CA ASP A 259 5.79 65.07 22.48
C ASP A 259 5.13 64.41 21.26
N HIS A 260 4.47 65.20 20.41
CA HIS A 260 3.82 64.70 19.21
C HIS A 260 4.82 64.21 18.14
N ILE A 261 5.97 64.89 18.01
CA ILE A 261 7.07 64.48 17.15
C ILE A 261 7.64 63.14 17.63
N ASP A 262 7.86 63.00 18.93
CA ASP A 262 8.44 61.78 19.50
C ASP A 262 7.45 60.60 19.43
N ALA A 263 6.15 60.84 19.65
CA ALA A 263 5.09 59.87 19.41
C ALA A 263 5.03 59.42 17.93
N THR A 264 5.18 60.35 16.99
CA THR A 264 5.20 60.03 15.54
C THR A 264 6.41 59.19 15.15
N LYS A 265 7.58 59.43 15.77
CA LYS A 265 8.79 58.61 15.55
C LYS A 265 8.61 57.19 16.08
N LEU A 266 8.08 57.04 17.29
CA LEU A 266 7.77 55.73 17.88
C LEU A 266 6.76 54.98 17.01
N PHE A 267 5.68 55.65 16.59
CA PHE A 267 4.69 55.06 15.71
C PHE A 267 5.28 54.58 14.37
N LYS A 268 6.28 55.27 13.84
CA LYS A 268 6.98 54.83 12.63
C LYS A 268 7.70 53.49 12.85
N GLU A 269 8.29 53.27 14.02
CA GLU A 269 8.89 51.98 14.39
C GLU A 269 7.83 50.88 14.53
N GLU A 270 6.69 51.17 15.15
CA GLU A 270 5.56 50.23 15.25
C GLU A 270 5.02 49.83 13.87
N LEU A 271 4.89 50.79 12.94
CA LEU A 271 4.50 50.50 11.55
C LEU A 271 5.52 49.58 10.85
N THR A 272 6.81 49.63 11.19
CA THR A 272 7.77 48.67 10.63
C THR A 272 7.48 47.24 11.11
N GLN A 273 7.05 47.06 12.35
CA GLN A 273 6.68 45.74 12.87
C GLN A 273 5.43 45.20 12.17
N VAL A 274 4.40 46.03 11.99
CA VAL A 274 3.18 45.67 11.24
C VAL A 274 3.53 45.29 9.79
N LYS A 275 4.44 46.01 9.14
CA LYS A 275 4.92 45.70 7.79
C LYS A 275 5.58 44.33 7.71
N GLU A 276 6.48 44.02 8.63
CA GLU A 276 7.16 42.72 8.67
C GLU A 276 6.16 41.59 8.99
N GLY A 277 5.19 41.84 9.89
CA GLY A 277 4.10 40.90 10.15
C GLY A 277 3.25 40.59 8.91
N MET A 278 2.85 41.62 8.15
CA MET A 278 2.12 41.45 6.89
C MET A 278 2.92 40.63 5.87
N LYS A 279 4.23 40.91 5.74
CA LYS A 279 5.12 40.15 4.87
C LYS A 279 5.20 38.69 5.33
N HIS A 280 5.38 38.45 6.62
CA HIS A 280 5.47 37.12 7.18
C HIS A 280 4.21 36.29 6.89
N VAL A 281 3.01 36.81 7.17
CA VAL A 281 1.75 36.10 6.90
C VAL A 281 1.58 35.81 5.40
N ASN A 282 1.90 36.77 4.54
CA ASN A 282 1.83 36.56 3.08
C ASN A 282 2.85 35.51 2.60
N ASP A 283 4.06 35.48 3.17
CA ASP A 283 5.07 34.47 2.85
C ASP A 283 4.61 33.07 3.31
N LEU A 284 3.97 32.95 4.48
CA LEU A 284 3.38 31.70 4.96
C LEU A 284 2.26 31.21 4.02
N ALA A 285 1.36 32.10 3.61
CA ALA A 285 0.27 31.79 2.68
C ALA A 285 0.81 31.38 1.29
N HIS A 286 1.87 32.03 0.81
CA HIS A 286 2.54 31.66 -0.42
C HIS A 286 3.21 30.27 -0.31
N GLN A 287 3.85 29.96 0.82
CA GLN A 287 4.43 28.64 1.07
C GLN A 287 3.39 27.52 1.08
N LEU A 288 2.17 27.78 1.58
CA LEU A 288 1.06 26.83 1.46
C LEU A 288 0.68 26.59 -0.01
N ALA A 289 0.56 27.66 -0.79
CA ALA A 289 0.21 27.55 -2.21
C ALA A 289 1.26 26.76 -3.02
N ILE A 290 2.56 26.94 -2.72
CA ILE A 290 3.64 26.12 -3.32
C ILE A 290 3.48 24.64 -2.97
N ALA A 291 2.96 24.33 -1.78
CA ALA A 291 2.68 22.98 -1.33
C ALA A 291 1.33 22.43 -1.84
N ASP A 292 0.72 23.07 -2.84
CA ASP A 292 -0.57 22.72 -3.44
C ASP A 292 -1.75 22.72 -2.45
N VAL A 293 -1.66 23.54 -1.40
CA VAL A 293 -2.75 23.78 -0.45
C VAL A 293 -3.16 25.24 -0.53
N HIS A 294 -4.41 25.46 -0.89
CA HIS A 294 -4.99 26.80 -0.96
C HIS A 294 -5.71 27.09 0.36
N LEU A 295 -5.56 28.32 0.88
CA LEU A 295 -6.33 28.75 2.05
C LEU A 295 -7.83 28.61 1.80
N SER A 296 -8.57 28.27 2.86
CA SER A 296 -10.04 28.29 2.81
C SER A 296 -10.54 29.69 2.43
N MET A 297 -11.75 29.75 1.87
CA MET A 297 -12.36 31.04 1.47
C MET A 297 -12.41 32.05 2.63
N GLU A 298 -12.66 31.57 3.85
CA GLU A 298 -12.73 32.39 5.06
C GLU A 298 -11.35 32.95 5.43
N ASN A 299 -10.33 32.10 5.47
CA ASN A 299 -8.95 32.51 5.78
C ASN A 299 -8.41 33.47 4.71
N ALA A 300 -8.67 33.20 3.43
CA ALA A 300 -8.27 34.06 2.33
C ALA A 300 -8.90 35.46 2.44
N ARG A 301 -10.22 35.54 2.69
CA ARG A 301 -10.92 36.82 2.91
C ARG A 301 -10.38 37.59 4.11
N ALA A 302 -10.10 36.90 5.22
CA ALA A 302 -9.53 37.53 6.39
C ALA A 302 -8.13 38.12 6.10
N LEU A 303 -7.30 37.39 5.35
CA LEU A 303 -5.98 37.88 4.93
C LEU A 303 -6.08 39.07 3.95
N GLU A 304 -7.03 39.05 3.01
CA GLU A 304 -7.31 40.17 2.12
C GLU A 304 -7.78 41.41 2.88
N HIS A 305 -8.61 41.23 3.91
CA HIS A 305 -9.08 42.31 4.76
C HIS A 305 -7.93 42.96 5.54
N LEU A 306 -7.03 42.18 6.14
CA LEU A 306 -5.82 42.69 6.81
C LEU A 306 -4.91 43.46 5.83
N ASN A 307 -4.67 42.91 4.63
CA ASN A 307 -3.93 43.58 3.56
C ASN A 307 -4.55 44.94 3.18
N SER A 308 -5.88 45.03 3.17
CA SER A 308 -6.61 46.24 2.79
C SER A 308 -6.51 47.31 3.89
N ARG A 309 -6.72 46.92 5.16
CA ARG A 309 -6.52 47.80 6.33
C ARG A 309 -5.11 48.37 6.39
N TRP A 310 -4.11 47.51 6.21
CA TRP A 310 -2.71 47.93 6.16
C TRP A 310 -2.42 48.97 5.07
N LYS A 311 -2.96 48.78 3.86
CA LYS A 311 -2.81 49.76 2.77
C LYS A 311 -3.43 51.12 3.11
N VAL A 312 -4.62 51.12 3.72
CA VAL A 312 -5.29 52.35 4.16
C VAL A 312 -4.45 53.07 5.22
N LEU A 313 -3.93 52.33 6.21
CA LEU A 313 -3.09 52.88 7.27
C LEU A 313 -1.79 53.50 6.71
N GLN A 314 -1.15 52.85 5.73
CA GLN A 314 0.01 53.41 5.03
C GLN A 314 -0.30 54.74 4.35
N VAL A 315 -1.41 54.83 3.61
CA VAL A 315 -1.82 56.06 2.93
C VAL A 315 -2.14 57.18 3.92
N LYS A 316 -2.85 56.87 5.01
CA LYS A 316 -3.13 57.84 6.09
C LYS A 316 -1.83 58.38 6.70
N PHE A 317 -0.84 57.52 6.93
CA PHE A 317 0.43 57.93 7.53
C PHE A 317 1.29 58.79 6.59
N THR A 318 1.37 58.44 5.29
CA THR A 318 2.12 59.23 4.31
C THR A 318 1.47 60.60 4.05
N ALA A 319 0.14 60.66 3.97
CA ALA A 319 -0.60 61.92 3.79
C ALA A 319 -0.43 62.87 4.98
N GLY A 320 -0.44 62.35 6.22
CA GLY A 320 -0.18 63.15 7.42
C GLY A 320 1.26 63.67 7.51
N SER A 321 2.22 62.96 6.92
CA SER A 321 3.62 63.38 6.86
C SER A 321 3.86 64.50 5.83
N THR A 322 3.09 64.55 4.74
CA THR A 322 3.22 65.57 3.68
C THR A 322 2.52 66.90 3.99
N LEU A 323 1.59 66.93 4.94
CA LEU A 323 0.93 68.17 5.40
C LEU A 323 1.67 68.87 6.56
N SER A 324 2.84 68.35 6.95
CA SER A 324 3.64 68.82 8.08
C SER A 324 4.98 69.47 7.66
N VAL A 325 5.13 69.86 6.39
CA VAL A 325 6.28 70.63 5.87
C VAL A 325 5.79 71.90 5.20
#